data_AF-A0A0F8WBU0-F1
#
_entry.id   AF-A0A0F8WBU0-F1
#
_cell.length_a   1.000
_cell.length_b   1.000
_cell.length_c   1.000
_cell.angle_alpha   90.00
_cell.angle_beta   90.00
_cell.angle_gamma   90.00
#
_symmetry.space_group_name_H-M   'P 1'
#
loop_
_entity.id
_entity.type
_entity.pdbx_description
1 polymer ?
#
loop_
_entity_poly.entity_id
_entity_poly.type
_entity_poly.pdbx_seq_one_letter_code
_entity_poly.pdbx_strand_id
1 'polypeptide(L)'
;MIKKRSLGEIERIYLYSGMEFPHTSCGCFEAIDFYIPEVNGHGIVDRNYSDIAINGLPFSAMANQTGGGKQLAGFNGVSIQYISSPKFQQADGGHNILVWMPKAVKDRIAAFLPEDLLPKIATEEEVTDLNQLKDWLKEKNHPIVETWGDLEAEEEEDEYEEEGTMLPMGTVGMTIPGVGGGAGFKIILKNCKIHAESIIIKKIEPRRKKR
;
A
#
# COMPACT_ATOMS: atom_id res chain seq x y z
N MET A 1 4.48 -26.64 8.52
CA MET A 1 3.34 -26.56 9.48
C MET A 1 2.25 -25.64 8.97
N ILE A 2 2.56 -24.41 8.52
CA ILE A 2 1.56 -23.43 8.08
C ILE A 2 0.77 -23.86 6.83
N LYS A 3 1.46 -24.30 5.77
CA LYS A 3 0.83 -24.82 4.53
C LYS A 3 -0.24 -25.89 4.77
N LYS A 4 0.01 -26.82 5.71
CA LYS A 4 -0.97 -27.84 6.09
C LYS A 4 -2.17 -27.24 6.84
N ARG A 5 -1.93 -26.26 7.72
CA ARG A 5 -2.98 -25.62 8.54
C ARG A 5 -3.83 -24.63 7.76
N SER A 6 -3.28 -24.03 6.71
CA SER A 6 -3.98 -23.13 5.79
C SER A 6 -4.57 -23.87 4.57
N LEU A 7 -4.62 -25.21 4.58
CA LEU A 7 -5.10 -26.02 3.46
C LEU A 7 -4.41 -25.76 2.10
N GLY A 8 -3.14 -25.34 2.14
CA GLY A 8 -2.35 -25.05 0.95
C GLY A 8 -2.22 -23.57 0.62
N GLU A 9 -3.06 -22.69 1.19
CA GLU A 9 -3.10 -21.29 0.77
C GLU A 9 -1.86 -20.47 1.14
N ILE A 10 -1.28 -20.72 2.32
CA ILE A 10 -0.13 -19.99 2.82
C ILE A 10 1.09 -20.88 2.78
N GLU A 11 2.06 -20.51 1.94
CA GLU A 11 3.29 -21.27 1.79
C GLU A 11 4.34 -20.88 2.83
N ARG A 12 4.50 -19.57 3.07
CA ARG A 12 5.48 -19.02 4.00
C ARG A 12 4.96 -17.76 4.68
N ILE A 13 5.53 -17.46 5.83
CA ILE A 13 5.33 -16.21 6.55
C ILE A 13 6.67 -15.73 7.09
N TYR A 14 6.87 -14.41 7.10
CA TYR A 14 7.90 -13.77 7.90
C TYR A 14 7.27 -13.22 9.17
N LEU A 15 7.82 -13.62 10.31
CA LEU A 15 7.24 -13.26 11.61
C LEU A 15 7.42 -11.78 11.96
N TYR A 16 8.39 -11.12 11.33
CA TYR A 16 8.81 -9.77 11.68
C TYR A 16 8.93 -8.86 10.45
N SER A 17 8.18 -9.17 9.39
CA SER A 17 8.00 -8.31 8.22
C SER A 17 6.50 -8.22 7.91
N GLY A 18 6.04 -7.00 7.69
CA GLY A 18 4.70 -6.64 7.24
C GLY A 18 4.64 -6.43 5.72
N MET A 19 5.79 -6.45 5.04
CA MET A 19 5.90 -6.20 3.60
C MET A 19 6.09 -7.50 2.82
N GLU A 20 7.10 -8.30 3.15
CA GLU A 20 7.38 -9.56 2.43
C GLU A 20 6.78 -10.76 3.17
N PHE A 21 5.86 -11.48 2.52
CA PHE A 21 5.15 -12.64 3.09
C PHE A 21 4.62 -12.39 4.53
N PRO A 22 3.79 -11.35 4.77
CA PRO A 22 3.28 -11.04 6.09
C PRO A 22 2.42 -12.17 6.67
N HIS A 23 2.19 -12.17 7.98
CA HIS A 23 1.20 -13.07 8.58
C HIS A 23 -0.21 -12.70 8.10
N THR A 24 -1.12 -13.67 8.11
CA THR A 24 -2.52 -13.42 7.77
C THR A 24 -3.30 -12.90 8.97
N SER A 25 -4.27 -12.03 8.72
CA SER A 25 -5.14 -11.48 9.77
C SER A 25 -6.56 -12.02 9.64
N CYS A 26 -7.21 -12.27 10.78
CA CYS A 26 -8.61 -12.67 10.82
C CYS A 26 -9.51 -11.42 10.83
N GLY A 27 -10.11 -11.06 11.97
CA GLY A 27 -10.92 -9.84 12.11
C GLY A 27 -10.97 -9.29 13.55
N CYS A 28 -10.23 -9.89 14.47
CA CYS A 28 -10.23 -9.51 15.89
C CYS A 28 -8.92 -8.82 16.32
N PHE A 29 -8.15 -8.27 15.38
CA PHE A 29 -7.00 -7.44 15.69
C PHE A 29 -7.43 -6.16 16.43
N GLU A 30 -6.57 -5.66 17.30
CA GLU A 30 -6.84 -4.43 18.07
C GLU A 30 -6.50 -3.19 17.25
N ALA A 31 -5.50 -3.30 16.36
CA ALA A 31 -5.04 -2.24 15.49
C ALA A 31 -4.61 -2.80 14.12
N ILE A 32 -4.46 -1.89 13.17
CA ILE A 32 -3.92 -2.15 11.84
C ILE A 32 -2.64 -1.32 11.69
N ASP A 33 -1.58 -2.00 11.34
CA ASP A 33 -0.34 -1.44 10.80
C ASP A 33 -0.48 -1.36 9.28
N PHE A 34 -0.50 -0.15 8.73
CA PHE A 34 -0.71 0.12 7.31
C PHE A 34 0.45 0.90 6.70
N TYR A 35 0.89 0.49 5.51
CA TYR A 35 1.95 1.14 4.76
C TYR A 35 1.46 2.44 4.11
N ILE A 36 2.34 3.44 4.08
CA ILE A 36 2.16 4.77 3.51
C ILE A 36 3.28 4.98 2.47
N PRO A 37 3.02 4.68 1.20
CA PRO A 37 4.03 4.71 0.14
C PRO A 37 4.75 6.06 0.02
N GLU A 38 4.02 7.17 0.15
CA GLU A 38 4.53 8.53 -0.10
C GLU A 38 5.70 8.95 0.80
N VAL A 39 5.88 8.23 1.92
CA VAL A 39 6.94 8.47 2.91
C VAL A 39 7.68 7.18 3.31
N ASN A 40 7.52 6.09 2.55
CA ASN A 40 8.06 4.75 2.87
C ASN A 40 7.86 4.37 4.34
N GLY A 41 6.70 4.70 4.90
CA GLY A 41 6.45 4.66 6.32
C GLY A 41 5.22 3.85 6.66
N HIS A 42 5.00 3.63 7.93
CA HIS A 42 3.86 2.90 8.45
C HIS A 42 3.04 3.78 9.38
N GLY A 43 1.72 3.73 9.19
CA GLY A 43 0.74 4.26 10.10
C GLY A 43 0.14 3.16 10.97
N ILE A 44 -0.30 3.52 12.18
CA ILE A 44 -1.14 2.65 13.02
C ILE A 44 -2.52 3.26 13.15
N VAL A 45 -3.57 2.45 13.11
CA VAL A 45 -4.92 2.84 13.56
C VAL A 45 -5.51 1.74 14.44
N ASP A 46 -6.09 2.09 15.59
CA ASP A 46 -6.79 1.13 16.44
C ASP A 46 -8.28 1.08 16.13
N ARG A 47 -8.92 -0.01 16.55
CA ARG A 47 -10.35 -0.27 16.33
C ARG A 47 -11.30 0.75 16.95
N ASN A 48 -10.84 1.57 17.90
CA ASN A 48 -11.67 2.59 18.55
C ASN A 48 -11.55 3.96 17.88
N TYR A 49 -10.59 4.14 16.97
CA TYR A 49 -10.47 5.37 16.20
C TYR A 49 -11.66 5.51 15.24
N SER A 50 -12.48 6.53 15.47
CA SER A 50 -13.74 6.76 14.74
C SER A 50 -13.59 7.62 13.49
N ASP A 51 -12.48 8.35 13.37
CA ASP A 51 -12.24 9.28 12.29
C ASP A 51 -11.52 8.60 11.11
N ILE A 52 -11.17 9.42 10.11
CA ILE A 52 -10.43 9.00 8.94
C ILE A 52 -8.93 9.05 9.26
N ALA A 53 -8.20 7.97 8.94
CA ALA A 53 -6.75 7.94 9.09
C ALA A 53 -6.07 8.77 8.00
N ILE A 54 -4.78 9.06 8.16
CA ILE A 54 -4.05 9.94 7.24
C ILE A 54 -4.04 9.47 5.77
N ASN A 55 -4.23 8.18 5.52
CA ASN A 55 -4.38 7.60 4.17
C ASN A 55 -5.78 7.79 3.56
N GLY A 56 -6.66 8.55 4.21
CA GLY A 56 -8.02 8.83 3.73
C GLY A 56 -9.02 7.69 3.96
N LEU A 57 -8.65 6.64 4.71
CA LEU A 57 -9.52 5.49 4.99
C LEU A 57 -9.98 5.45 6.45
N PRO A 58 -11.25 5.09 6.73
CA PRO A 58 -11.66 4.72 8.08
C PRO A 58 -11.16 3.32 8.45
N PHE A 59 -11.09 3.00 9.74
CA PHE A 59 -10.67 1.68 10.25
C PHE A 59 -11.43 0.53 9.58
N SER A 60 -12.75 0.65 9.40
CA SER A 60 -13.59 -0.40 8.80
C SER A 60 -13.21 -0.74 7.36
N ALA A 61 -12.78 0.26 6.58
CA ALA A 61 -12.34 0.06 5.20
C ALA A 61 -10.99 -0.68 5.17
N MET A 62 -10.05 -0.31 6.04
CA MET A 62 -8.77 -1.00 6.17
C MET A 62 -8.93 -2.42 6.72
N ALA A 63 -9.85 -2.64 7.67
CA ALA A 63 -10.11 -3.95 8.24
C ALA A 63 -10.61 -4.96 7.20
N ASN A 64 -11.40 -4.51 6.22
CA ASN A 64 -11.85 -5.34 5.11
C ASN A 64 -10.70 -5.78 4.18
N GLN A 65 -9.66 -4.97 4.05
CA GLN A 65 -8.47 -5.28 3.24
C GLN A 65 -7.51 -6.21 4.01
N THR A 66 -7.30 -5.91 5.29
CA THR A 66 -6.36 -6.59 6.18
C THR A 66 -6.84 -8.01 6.54
N GLY A 67 -8.15 -8.17 6.77
CA GLY A 67 -8.72 -9.40 7.29
C GLY A 67 -8.93 -10.52 6.26
N GLY A 68 -9.59 -11.58 6.71
CA GLY A 68 -10.04 -12.67 5.84
C GLY A 68 -8.99 -13.73 5.52
N GLY A 69 -7.89 -13.79 6.27
CA GLY A 69 -6.89 -14.85 6.15
C GLY A 69 -6.00 -14.74 4.91
N LYS A 70 -5.92 -13.55 4.31
CA LYS A 70 -5.08 -13.24 3.14
C LYS A 70 -3.72 -12.71 3.58
N GLN A 71 -2.70 -12.87 2.73
CA GLN A 71 -1.45 -12.13 2.87
C GLN A 71 -1.55 -10.86 2.02
N LEU A 72 -1.53 -9.71 2.68
CA LEU A 72 -1.55 -8.41 2.03
C LEU A 72 -0.36 -7.61 2.55
N ALA A 73 0.62 -7.37 1.68
CA ALA A 73 1.78 -6.55 1.99
C ALA A 73 1.32 -5.15 2.42
N GLY A 74 1.91 -4.62 3.49
CA GLY A 74 1.61 -3.30 3.99
C GLY A 74 0.27 -3.15 4.70
N PHE A 75 -0.49 -4.22 4.97
CA PHE A 75 -1.70 -4.16 5.79
C PHE A 75 -1.74 -5.33 6.77
N ASN A 76 -1.39 -5.05 8.02
CA ASN A 76 -1.16 -6.07 9.04
C ASN A 76 -2.05 -5.83 10.26
N GLY A 77 -2.89 -6.82 10.59
CA GLY A 77 -3.65 -6.81 11.82
C GLY A 77 -2.74 -7.15 13.01
N VAL A 78 -2.67 -6.27 13.99
CA VAL A 78 -1.76 -6.36 15.13
C VAL A 78 -2.48 -6.16 16.47
N SER A 79 -1.87 -6.64 17.55
CA SER A 79 -2.25 -6.25 18.90
C SER A 79 -1.52 -4.96 19.30
N ILE A 80 -2.10 -4.18 20.21
CA ILE A 80 -1.43 -2.95 20.70
C ILE A 80 -0.10 -3.30 21.37
N GLN A 81 -0.06 -4.41 22.11
CA GLN A 81 1.16 -4.87 22.78
C GLN A 81 2.26 -5.29 21.80
N TYR A 82 1.92 -5.82 20.62
CA TYR A 82 2.92 -6.17 19.62
C TYR A 82 3.64 -4.93 19.09
N ILE A 83 2.94 -3.80 18.95
CA ILE A 83 3.54 -2.53 18.54
C ILE A 83 4.65 -2.12 19.52
N SER A 84 4.46 -2.35 20.82
CA SER A 84 5.48 -2.08 21.85
C SER A 84 6.67 -3.05 21.86
N SER A 85 6.66 -4.11 21.04
CA SER A 85 7.69 -5.14 21.05
C SER A 85 8.98 -4.67 20.36
N PRO A 86 10.18 -4.98 20.89
CA PRO A 86 11.44 -4.81 20.15
C PRO A 86 11.53 -5.66 18.87
N LYS A 87 10.59 -6.60 18.68
CA LYS A 87 10.47 -7.45 17.48
C LYS A 87 9.43 -6.95 16.49
N PHE A 88 8.73 -5.85 16.80
CA PHE A 88 7.77 -5.23 15.89
C PHE A 88 8.45 -4.94 14.56
N GLN A 89 7.98 -5.55 13.47
CA GLN A 89 8.47 -5.36 12.09
C GLN A 89 10.00 -5.19 11.96
N GLN A 90 10.78 -5.94 12.75
CA GLN A 90 12.22 -5.69 12.86
C GLN A 90 12.96 -5.87 11.53
N ALA A 91 12.43 -6.68 10.62
CA ALA A 91 13.03 -6.92 9.31
C ALA A 91 12.81 -5.75 8.36
N ASP A 92 11.78 -4.92 8.61
CA ASP A 92 11.41 -3.77 7.78
C ASP A 92 11.95 -2.45 8.35
N GLY A 93 12.58 -2.47 9.53
CA GLY A 93 13.13 -1.26 10.18
C GLY A 93 12.63 -1.03 11.60
N GLY A 94 11.79 -1.91 12.14
CA GLY A 94 11.41 -1.86 13.55
C GLY A 94 10.42 -0.75 13.86
N HIS A 95 10.62 -0.05 14.99
CA HIS A 95 9.82 1.14 15.29
C HIS A 95 10.14 2.32 14.36
N ASN A 96 11.31 2.35 13.72
CA ASN A 96 11.75 3.49 12.91
C ASN A 96 10.92 3.72 11.66
N ILE A 97 10.08 2.76 11.26
CA ILE A 97 9.13 2.91 10.16
C ILE A 97 7.82 3.57 10.59
N LEU A 98 7.54 3.70 11.89
CA LEU A 98 6.28 4.27 12.38
C LEU A 98 6.28 5.80 12.24
N VAL A 99 5.50 6.31 11.31
CA VAL A 99 5.47 7.75 10.99
C VAL A 99 4.20 8.44 11.50
N TRP A 100 3.13 7.70 11.73
CA TRP A 100 1.84 8.28 12.12
C TRP A 100 1.00 7.32 12.98
N MET A 101 0.35 7.82 14.02
CA MET A 101 -0.69 7.08 14.75
C MET A 101 -1.59 8.00 15.57
N PRO A 102 -2.86 7.62 15.86
CA PRO A 102 -3.71 8.39 16.74
C PRO A 102 -3.06 8.64 18.10
N LYS A 103 -3.26 9.84 18.65
CA LYS A 103 -2.70 10.25 19.94
C LYS A 103 -3.05 9.27 21.05
N ALA A 104 -4.28 8.76 21.07
CA ALA A 104 -4.72 7.76 22.04
C ALA A 104 -3.89 6.46 22.00
N VAL A 105 -3.48 6.02 20.80
CA VAL A 105 -2.60 4.85 20.63
C VAL A 105 -1.19 5.20 21.08
N LYS A 106 -0.67 6.34 20.63
CA LYS A 106 0.67 6.84 20.98
C LYS A 106 0.85 6.92 22.49
N ASP A 107 -0.09 7.54 23.20
CA ASP A 107 -0.07 7.70 24.65
C ASP A 107 -0.10 6.34 25.39
N ARG A 108 -0.82 5.35 24.84
CA ARG A 108 -0.92 4.00 25.43
C ARG A 108 0.38 3.21 25.37
N ILE A 109 1.19 3.42 24.32
CA ILE A 109 2.45 2.67 24.10
C ILE A 109 3.72 3.50 24.32
N ALA A 110 3.60 4.80 24.61
CA ALA A 110 4.70 5.76 24.69
C ALA A 110 5.86 5.28 25.58
N ALA A 111 5.56 4.67 26.73
CA ALA A 111 6.57 4.17 27.67
C ALA A 111 7.44 3.02 27.14
N PHE A 112 7.06 2.42 26.01
CA PHE A 112 7.76 1.28 25.40
C PHE A 112 8.41 1.62 24.06
N LEU A 113 8.17 2.82 23.53
CA LEU A 113 8.82 3.28 22.31
C LEU A 113 10.16 3.96 22.64
N PRO A 114 11.13 3.99 21.70
CA PRO A 114 12.36 4.75 21.88
C PRO A 114 12.07 6.23 22.16
N GLU A 115 12.70 6.79 23.19
CA GLU A 115 12.44 8.17 23.64
C GLU A 115 12.76 9.23 22.56
N ASP A 116 13.75 8.95 21.73
CA ASP A 116 14.19 9.79 20.62
C ASP A 116 13.27 9.71 19.40
N LEU A 117 12.56 8.59 19.24
CA LEU A 117 11.61 8.37 18.16
C LEU A 117 10.22 8.93 18.48
N LEU A 118 9.75 8.78 19.72
CA LEU A 118 8.40 9.19 20.14
C LEU A 118 7.99 10.61 19.69
N PRO A 119 8.81 11.67 19.83
CA PRO A 119 8.45 13.02 19.38
C PRO A 119 8.44 13.19 17.86
N LYS A 120 8.91 12.19 17.11
CA LYS A 120 9.02 12.19 15.65
C LYS A 120 7.94 11.35 14.97
N ILE A 121 7.00 10.76 15.71
CA ILE A 121 5.82 10.08 15.15
C ILE A 121 4.66 11.06 15.14
N ALA A 122 4.08 11.36 13.98
CA ALA A 122 2.97 12.30 13.89
C ALA A 122 1.67 11.72 14.47
N THR A 123 0.77 12.62 14.86
CA THR A 123 -0.60 12.30 15.28
C THR A 123 -1.63 13.02 14.42
N GLU A 124 -2.90 12.65 14.57
CA GLU A 124 -4.05 13.32 13.96
C GLU A 124 -4.18 14.80 14.35
N GLU A 125 -3.60 15.22 15.48
CA GLU A 125 -3.60 16.62 15.93
C GLU A 125 -2.52 17.47 15.24
N GLU A 126 -1.45 16.83 14.76
CA GLU A 126 -0.27 17.51 14.18
C GLU A 126 -0.31 17.52 12.65
N VAL A 127 -0.77 16.41 12.05
CA VAL A 127 -0.76 16.20 10.60
C VAL A 127 -2.03 15.47 10.18
N THR A 128 -2.78 16.09 9.27
CA THR A 128 -4.05 15.53 8.76
C THR A 128 -4.00 15.13 7.28
N ASP A 129 -2.91 15.44 6.57
CA ASP A 129 -2.75 15.16 5.14
C ASP A 129 -1.37 14.58 4.82
N LEU A 130 -1.29 13.73 3.80
CA LEU A 130 -0.06 13.05 3.40
C LEU A 130 1.03 14.02 2.92
N ASN A 131 0.65 15.10 2.24
CA ASN A 131 1.63 16.10 1.80
C ASN A 131 2.31 16.78 2.99
N GLN A 132 1.53 17.07 4.04
CA GLN A 132 2.04 17.67 5.27
C GLN A 132 2.92 16.68 6.05
N LEU A 133 2.61 15.37 5.99
CA LEU A 133 3.39 14.34 6.67
C LEU A 133 4.84 14.31 6.18
N LYS A 134 5.05 14.35 4.85
CA LYS A 134 6.39 14.31 4.26
C LYS A 134 7.26 15.46 4.75
N ASP A 135 6.74 16.69 4.77
CA ASP A 135 7.49 17.86 5.24
C ASP A 135 7.72 17.85 6.76
N TRP A 136 6.72 17.42 7.53
CA TRP A 136 6.82 17.29 8.98
C TRP A 136 7.88 16.27 9.40
N LEU A 137 7.96 15.12 8.71
CA LEU A 137 8.97 14.09 8.98
C LEU A 137 10.39 14.61 8.70
N LYS A 138 10.58 15.44 7.66
CA LYS A 138 11.86 16.13 7.40
C LYS A 138 12.21 17.10 8.53
N GLU A 139 11.25 17.93 8.94
CA GLU A 139 11.47 18.91 10.02
C GLU A 139 11.87 18.23 11.34
N LYS A 140 11.22 17.11 11.66
CA LYS A 140 11.51 16.31 12.87
C LYS A 140 12.73 15.41 12.76
N ASN A 141 13.39 15.37 11.59
CA ASN A 141 14.49 14.46 11.30
C ASN A 141 14.13 13.01 11.68
N HIS A 142 12.99 12.54 11.17
CA HIS A 142 12.55 11.17 11.36
C HIS A 142 13.51 10.19 10.67
N PRO A 143 13.88 9.05 11.28
CA PRO A 143 14.81 8.10 10.68
C PRO A 143 14.41 7.61 9.28
N ILE A 144 13.10 7.51 9.01
CA ILE A 144 12.58 7.11 7.70
C ILE A 144 13.02 8.03 6.54
N VAL A 145 13.39 9.28 6.83
CA VAL A 145 13.82 10.22 5.79
C VAL A 145 15.11 9.75 5.13
N GLU A 146 15.94 8.99 5.84
CA GLU A 146 17.18 8.42 5.31
C GLU A 146 16.93 7.33 4.25
N THR A 147 15.77 6.66 4.29
CA THR A 147 15.41 5.59 3.34
C THR A 147 14.75 6.11 2.08
N TRP A 148 14.49 7.42 1.96
CA TRP A 148 13.83 7.97 0.78
C TRP A 148 14.73 8.04 -0.46
N GLY A 149 16.06 7.92 -0.29
CA GLY A 149 16.92 7.65 -1.44
C GLY A 149 16.57 6.33 -2.13
N ASP A 150 16.09 5.36 -1.36
CA ASP A 150 15.64 4.06 -1.88
C ASP A 150 14.23 4.16 -2.51
N LEU A 151 13.35 5.05 -2.03
CA LEU A 151 12.06 5.34 -2.67
C LEU A 151 12.21 5.84 -4.09
N GLU A 152 13.11 6.82 -4.31
CA GLU A 152 13.32 7.39 -5.64
C GLU A 152 13.87 6.33 -6.60
N ALA A 153 14.68 5.39 -6.11
CA ALA A 153 15.13 4.24 -6.89
C ALA A 153 13.98 3.26 -7.18
N GLU A 154 13.18 2.88 -6.18
CA GLU A 154 12.04 1.96 -6.33
C GLU A 154 10.94 2.52 -7.27
N GLU A 155 10.66 3.83 -7.23
CA GLU A 155 9.74 4.48 -8.17
C GLU A 155 10.27 4.46 -9.62
N GLU A 156 11.57 4.72 -9.81
CA GLU A 156 12.22 4.51 -11.12
C GLU A 156 12.16 3.04 -11.52
N GLU A 157 12.18 2.12 -10.55
CA GLU A 157 12.13 0.70 -10.81
C GLU A 157 10.77 0.22 -11.33
N ASP A 158 9.72 0.56 -10.60
CA ASP A 158 8.34 0.26 -10.97
C ASP A 158 7.95 0.93 -12.31
N GLU A 159 8.46 2.13 -12.60
CA GLU A 159 8.27 2.78 -13.90
C GLU A 159 8.93 1.99 -15.04
N TYR A 160 10.15 1.46 -14.87
CA TYR A 160 10.77 0.61 -15.91
C TYR A 160 10.03 -0.73 -16.05
N GLU A 161 9.47 -1.30 -14.98
CA GLU A 161 8.70 -2.55 -15.07
C GLU A 161 7.35 -2.33 -15.75
N GLU A 162 6.64 -1.24 -15.46
CA GLU A 162 5.42 -0.84 -16.19
C GLU A 162 5.70 -0.59 -17.68
N GLU A 163 6.82 0.07 -18.02
CA GLU A 163 7.20 0.27 -19.42
C GLU A 163 7.68 -1.03 -20.10
N GLY A 164 8.40 -1.89 -19.38
CA GLY A 164 8.89 -3.19 -19.85
C GLY A 164 7.78 -4.22 -20.07
N THR A 165 6.72 -4.17 -19.26
CA THR A 165 5.52 -5.02 -19.43
C THR A 165 4.62 -4.58 -20.59
N MET A 166 4.86 -3.39 -21.17
CA MET A 166 4.18 -2.95 -22.41
C MET A 166 4.81 -3.50 -23.71
N LEU A 167 5.84 -4.33 -23.65
CA LEU A 167 6.31 -5.10 -24.81
C LEU A 167 5.41 -6.33 -25.03
N PRO A 168 4.71 -6.45 -26.17
CA PRO A 168 3.90 -7.63 -26.43
C PRO A 168 4.82 -8.84 -26.60
N MET A 169 4.86 -9.72 -25.60
CA MET A 169 5.40 -11.07 -25.73
C MET A 169 4.61 -11.81 -26.80
N GLY A 170 5.16 -11.93 -28.01
CA GLY A 170 4.46 -12.59 -29.10
C GLY A 170 5.15 -12.64 -30.46
N THR A 171 6.49 -12.58 -30.56
CA THR A 171 7.22 -13.04 -31.75
C THR A 171 7.66 -14.50 -31.57
N VAL A 172 6.70 -15.43 -31.59
CA VAL A 172 6.96 -16.81 -32.02
C VAL A 172 5.84 -17.21 -32.96
N GLY A 173 6.21 -17.51 -34.21
CA GLY A 173 5.29 -17.74 -35.30
C GLY A 173 4.39 -18.96 -35.07
N MET A 174 3.08 -18.73 -35.18
CA MET A 174 2.20 -19.63 -35.91
C MET A 174 1.46 -18.82 -36.96
N THR A 175 1.82 -19.07 -38.22
CA THR A 175 1.07 -18.66 -39.38
C THR A 175 -0.32 -19.29 -39.35
N ILE A 176 -1.35 -18.49 -39.06
CA ILE A 176 -2.68 -18.72 -39.62
C ILE A 176 -2.86 -17.69 -40.74
N PRO A 177 -2.85 -18.12 -42.02
CA PRO A 177 -3.07 -17.21 -43.13
C PRO A 177 -4.52 -16.74 -43.14
N GLY A 178 -4.71 -15.43 -42.92
CA GLY A 178 -5.86 -14.69 -43.41
C GLY A 178 -7.07 -14.60 -42.48
N VAL A 179 -7.01 -13.76 -41.46
CA VAL A 179 -8.11 -12.82 -41.14
C VAL A 179 -7.48 -11.52 -40.64
N GLY A 180 -7.78 -10.44 -41.36
CA GLY A 180 -7.13 -9.13 -41.30
C GLY A 180 -7.13 -8.44 -39.94
N GLY A 181 -6.06 -7.67 -39.72
CA GLY A 181 -5.98 -6.72 -38.62
C GLY A 181 -6.96 -5.56 -38.73
N GLY A 182 -7.08 -4.81 -37.64
CA GLY A 182 -7.49 -3.41 -37.70
C GLY A 182 -8.56 -2.95 -36.71
N ALA A 183 -8.09 -2.23 -35.70
CA ALA A 183 -8.79 -1.18 -34.95
C ALA A 183 -9.79 -1.61 -33.87
N GLY A 184 -9.25 -1.92 -32.69
CA GLY A 184 -9.87 -1.63 -31.39
C GLY A 184 -9.39 -0.26 -30.88
N PHE A 185 -10.26 0.51 -30.24
CA PHE A 185 -9.90 1.80 -29.62
C PHE A 185 -9.38 1.52 -28.21
N LYS A 186 -8.21 2.07 -27.86
CA LYS A 186 -7.65 1.99 -26.50
C LYS A 186 -7.85 3.34 -25.82
N ILE A 187 -8.50 3.33 -24.66
CA ILE A 187 -8.66 4.51 -23.80
C ILE A 187 -7.88 4.22 -22.52
N ILE A 188 -6.95 5.09 -22.15
CA ILE A 188 -6.16 4.99 -20.92
C ILE A 188 -6.42 6.26 -20.10
N LEU A 189 -6.77 6.08 -18.84
CA LEU A 189 -7.08 7.16 -17.90
C LEU A 189 -6.28 6.87 -16.64
N LYS A 190 -5.24 7.68 -16.38
CA LYS A 190 -4.44 7.60 -15.15
C LYS A 190 -4.77 8.81 -14.27
N ASN A 191 -4.98 8.56 -12.98
CA ASN A 191 -5.21 9.54 -11.91
C ASN A 191 -6.36 10.56 -12.14
N CYS A 192 -7.55 10.11 -12.53
CA CYS A 192 -8.71 11.01 -12.72
C CYS A 192 -10.01 10.51 -12.08
N LYS A 193 -10.84 11.46 -11.62
CA LYS A 193 -12.23 11.21 -11.17
C LYS A 193 -13.19 11.65 -12.27
N ILE A 194 -13.92 10.70 -12.86
CA ILE A 194 -14.89 10.97 -13.93
C ILE A 194 -16.31 10.95 -13.36
N HIS A 195 -17.03 12.07 -13.49
CA HIS A 195 -18.47 12.14 -13.24
C HIS A 195 -19.19 12.39 -14.56
N ALA A 196 -19.93 11.39 -15.05
CA ALA A 196 -20.71 11.50 -16.28
C ALA A 196 -22.03 10.72 -16.17
N GLU A 197 -23.13 11.26 -16.72
CA GLU A 197 -24.41 10.53 -16.81
C GLU A 197 -24.42 9.48 -17.93
N SER A 198 -23.66 9.66 -19.03
CA SER A 198 -23.41 8.59 -20.02
C SER A 198 -22.14 8.85 -20.85
N ILE A 199 -21.47 7.77 -21.27
CA ILE A 199 -20.31 7.78 -22.19
C ILE A 199 -20.60 6.85 -23.36
N ILE A 200 -20.54 7.35 -24.60
CA ILE A 200 -20.83 6.59 -25.82
C ILE A 200 -19.62 6.65 -26.77
N ILE A 201 -18.98 5.50 -27.00
CA ILE A 201 -17.82 5.35 -27.89
C ILE A 201 -18.28 4.67 -29.18
N LYS A 202 -18.14 5.34 -30.33
CA LYS A 202 -18.49 4.79 -31.66
C LYS A 202 -17.28 4.74 -32.58
N LYS A 203 -17.12 3.62 -33.30
CA LYS A 203 -16.16 3.48 -34.39
C LYS A 203 -16.60 4.37 -35.56
N ILE A 204 -15.75 5.29 -35.99
CA ILE A 204 -15.96 6.00 -37.25
C ILE A 204 -15.45 5.09 -38.36
N GLU A 205 -16.36 4.51 -39.15
CA GLU A 205 -15.99 3.82 -40.37
C GLU A 205 -15.65 4.84 -41.47
N PRO A 206 -14.55 4.67 -42.22
CA PRO A 206 -14.26 5.51 -43.35
C PRO A 206 -15.28 5.23 -44.47
N ARG A 207 -15.96 6.28 -44.96
CA ARG A 207 -16.83 6.21 -46.15
C ARG A 207 -16.02 5.65 -47.33
N ARG A 208 -16.34 4.43 -47.78
CA ARG A 208 -15.87 3.90 -49.06
C ARG A 208 -16.34 4.83 -50.19
N LYS A 209 -15.42 5.53 -50.85
CA LYS A 209 -15.69 6.11 -52.18
C LYS A 209 -16.05 4.97 -53.12
N LYS A 210 -17.27 4.98 -53.67
CA LYS A 210 -17.63 4.12 -54.80
C LYS A 210 -16.75 4.50 -56.00
N ARG A 211 -16.31 3.47 -56.73
CA ARG A 211 -15.56 3.50 -57.98
C ARG A 211 -16.08 4.55 -58.95
#